data_AF-A0AAV0XWH0-F1
#
_entry.id   AF-A0AAV0XWH0-F1
#
_cell.length_a   1.000
_cell.length_b   1.000
_cell.length_c   1.000
_cell.angle_alpha   90.00
_cell.angle_beta   90.00
_cell.angle_gamma   90.00
#
_symmetry.space_group_name_H-M   'P 1'
#
loop_
_entity.id
_entity.type
_entity.pdbx_description
1 polymer ?
#
loop_
_entity_poly.entity_id
_entity_poly.type
_entity_poly.pdbx_seq_one_letter_code
_entity_poly.pdbx_strand_id
1 'polypeptide(L)'
;MKTILKKCLKIVGFFKRSEVGNRVLIDKQKQLGITQILKVKQDVRTRWNSTLFMLERLVKLKEPLTIAIISLIEAPVNLDHDEWKVVEDIIP
;
A
#
# COMPACT_ATOMS: atom_id res chain seq x y z
N MET A 1 -11.64 -8.45 9.07
CA MET A 1 -10.33 -7.90 9.52
C MET A 1 -9.11 -8.74 9.13
N LYS A 2 -8.98 -10.01 9.55
CA LYS A 2 -7.80 -10.85 9.21
C LYS A 2 -7.58 -11.03 7.69
N THR A 3 -8.65 -11.04 6.90
CA THR A 3 -8.62 -11.12 5.43
C THR A 3 -8.07 -9.85 4.79
N ILE A 4 -8.56 -8.69 5.22
CA ILE A 4 -8.12 -7.35 4.79
C ILE A 4 -6.62 -7.18 5.07
N LEU A 5 -6.19 -7.50 6.29
CA LEU A 5 -4.77 -7.41 6.65
C LEU A 5 -3.89 -8.29 5.75
N LYS A 6 -4.32 -9.52 5.42
CA LYS A 6 -3.60 -10.39 4.48
C LYS A 6 -3.48 -9.77 3.09
N LYS A 7 -4.51 -9.07 2.59
CA LYS A 7 -4.44 -8.33 1.32
C LYS A 7 -3.43 -7.17 1.41
N CYS A 8 -3.48 -6.36 2.47
CA CYS A 8 -2.51 -5.30 2.71
C CYS A 8 -1.06 -5.82 2.71
N LEU A 9 -0.81 -6.93 3.41
CA LEU A 9 0.50 -7.57 3.47
C LEU A 9 0.96 -8.07 2.09
N LYS A 10 0.06 -8.60 1.26
CA LYS A 10 0.37 -9.02 -0.11
C LYS A 10 0.76 -7.83 -0.99
N ILE A 11 0.00 -6.74 -0.93
CA ILE A 11 0.28 -5.49 -1.66
C ILE A 11 1.67 -4.98 -1.27
N VAL A 12 1.90 -4.76 0.02
CA VAL A 12 3.19 -4.28 0.52
C VAL A 12 4.33 -5.22 0.14
N GLY A 13 4.13 -6.53 0.28
CA GLY A 13 5.11 -7.53 -0.10
C GLY A 13 5.47 -7.50 -1.60
N PHE A 14 4.49 -7.29 -2.48
CA PHE A 14 4.72 -7.15 -3.91
C PHE A 14 5.58 -5.91 -4.21
N PHE A 15 5.19 -4.73 -3.73
CA PHE A 15 5.93 -3.48 -3.97
C PHE A 15 7.31 -3.44 -3.29
N LYS A 16 7.54 -4.26 -2.25
CA LYS A 16 8.85 -4.42 -1.64
C LYS A 16 9.80 -5.31 -2.43
N ARG A 17 9.28 -6.34 -3.12
CA ARG A 17 10.10 -7.30 -3.86
C ARG A 17 10.25 -6.93 -5.34
N SER A 18 9.24 -6.28 -5.91
CA SER A 18 9.22 -5.93 -7.34
C SER A 18 9.87 -4.57 -7.56
N GLU A 19 11.05 -4.56 -8.17
CA GLU A 19 11.73 -3.32 -8.58
C GLU A 19 10.91 -2.56 -9.62
N VAL A 20 10.30 -3.28 -10.56
CA VAL A 20 9.40 -2.70 -11.57
C VAL A 20 8.18 -2.06 -10.90
N GLY A 21 7.55 -2.77 -9.96
CA GLY A 21 6.40 -2.25 -9.23
C GLY A 21 6.74 -1.02 -8.39
N ASN A 22 7.90 -1.02 -7.73
CA ASN A 22 8.39 0.12 -6.97
C ASN A 22 8.68 1.33 -7.87
N ARG A 23 9.32 1.13 -9.03
CA ARG A 23 9.56 2.21 -10.00
C ARG A 23 8.25 2.82 -10.50
N VAL A 24 7.30 1.99 -10.90
CA VAL A 24 5.96 2.47 -11.33
C VAL A 24 5.29 3.25 -10.22
N LEU A 25 5.33 2.77 -8.97
CA LEU A 25 4.75 3.49 -7.84
C LEU A 25 5.42 4.87 -7.63
N ILE A 26 6.74 4.97 -7.78
CA ILE A 26 7.47 6.25 -7.68
C ILE A 26 7.04 7.19 -8.81
N ASP A 27 6.95 6.68 -10.04
CA ASP A 27 6.55 7.48 -11.20
C ASP A 27 5.10 7.98 -11.06
N LYS A 28 4.19 7.13 -10.56
CA LYS A 28 2.81 7.54 -10.25
C LYS A 28 2.74 8.60 -9.16
N GLN A 29 3.56 8.50 -8.11
CA GLN A 29 3.65 9.55 -7.09
C GLN A 29 4.10 10.89 -7.70
N LYS A 30 5.11 10.88 -8.58
CA LYS A 30 5.56 12.09 -9.28
C LYS A 30 4.48 12.67 -10.20
N GLN A 31 3.76 11.81 -10.92
CA GLN A 31 2.65 12.22 -11.80
C GLN A 31 1.52 12.90 -11.04
N LEU A 32 1.26 12.48 -9.79
CA LEU A 32 0.28 13.09 -8.89
C LEU A 32 0.80 14.35 -8.17
N GLY A 33 2.00 14.84 -8.49
CA GLY A 33 2.58 16.03 -7.87
C GLY A 33 3.06 15.81 -6.43
N ILE A 34 3.21 14.56 -5.98
CA ILE A 34 3.73 14.25 -4.64
C ILE A 34 5.22 14.56 -4.61
N THR A 35 5.59 15.61 -3.89
CA THR A 35 6.98 16.10 -3.79
C THR A 35 7.87 15.19 -2.96
N GLN A 36 7.32 14.58 -1.90
CA GLN A 36 8.04 13.64 -1.07
C GLN A 36 7.66 12.20 -1.42
N ILE A 37 8.53 11.51 -2.15
CA ILE A 37 8.31 10.11 -2.53
C ILE A 37 8.26 9.23 -1.28
N LEU A 38 7.12 8.58 -1.07
CA LEU A 38 6.88 7.70 0.06
C LEU A 38 7.08 6.25 -0.36
N LYS A 39 7.79 5.51 0.51
CA LYS A 39 7.96 4.05 0.38
C LYS A 39 6.91 3.33 1.22
N VAL A 40 6.45 2.18 0.74
CA VAL A 40 5.62 1.25 1.53
C VAL A 40 6.39 0.77 2.77
N LYS A 41 5.67 0.63 3.88
CA LYS A 41 6.20 0.12 5.16
C LYS A 41 5.77 -1.33 5.33
N GLN A 42 6.70 -2.20 5.71
CA GLN A 42 6.41 -3.61 5.97
C GLN A 42 6.04 -3.81 7.43
N ASP A 43 5.06 -4.68 7.67
CA ASP A 43 4.73 -5.16 9.00
C ASP A 43 5.82 -6.09 9.56
N VAL A 44 6.15 -5.92 10.84
CA VAL A 44 7.22 -6.64 11.55
C VAL A 44 6.66 -7.17 12.86
N ARG A 45 6.52 -8.50 12.98
CA ARG A 45 5.87 -9.17 14.12
C ARG A 45 6.37 -8.74 15.50
N THR A 46 7.66 -8.40 15.63
CA THR A 46 8.29 -8.02 16.90
C THR A 46 8.12 -6.55 17.26
N ARG A 47 7.52 -5.72 16.41
CA ARG A 47 7.35 -4.27 16.64
C ARG A 47 5.87 -3.92 16.76
N TRP A 48 5.43 -3.55 17.96
CA TRP A 48 4.00 -3.37 18.30
C TRP A 48 3.21 -2.49 17.33
N ASN A 49 3.82 -1.42 16.80
CA ASN A 49 3.14 -0.46 15.93
C ASN A 49 3.40 -0.67 14.43
N SER A 50 4.07 -1.75 14.01
CA SER A 50 4.40 -1.94 12.59
C SER A 50 3.17 -2.09 11.71
N THR A 51 2.13 -2.77 12.21
CA THR A 51 0.88 -2.98 11.46
C THR A 51 0.17 -1.65 11.26
N LEU A 52 0.03 -0.85 12.32
CA LEU A 52 -0.59 0.48 12.24
C LEU A 52 0.16 1.38 11.25
N PHE A 53 1.49 1.47 11.38
CA PHE A 53 2.30 2.30 10.49
C PHE A 53 2.28 1.83 9.03
N MET A 54 2.13 0.52 8.79
CA MET A 54 1.91 -0.02 7.45
C MET A 54 0.57 0.46 6.89
N LEU A 55 -0.52 0.35 7.66
CA LEU A 55 -1.86 0.75 7.23
C LEU A 55 -1.94 2.26 6.97
N GLU A 56 -1.43 3.09 7.89
CA GLU A 56 -1.33 4.54 7.70
C GLU A 56 -0.59 4.90 6.41
N ARG A 57 0.50 4.19 6.11
CA ARG A 57 1.28 4.43 4.90
C ARG A 57 0.50 4.02 3.65
N LEU A 58 -0.24 2.91 3.69
CA LEU A 58 -1.07 2.46 2.59
C LEU A 58 -2.20 3.45 2.29
N VAL A 59 -2.87 3.99 3.32
CA VAL A 59 -3.92 5.00 3.13
C VAL A 59 -3.36 6.27 2.49
N LYS A 60 -2.21 6.76 2.97
CA LYS A 60 -1.52 7.91 2.34
C LYS A 60 -1.12 7.67 0.88
N LEU A 61 -0.94 6.40 0.50
CA LEU A 61 -0.55 5.98 -0.84
C LEU A 61 -1.72 5.39 -1.64
N LYS A 62 -2.96 5.49 -1.15
CA LYS A 62 -4.14 4.81 -1.73
C LYS A 62 -4.29 5.08 -3.21
N GLU A 63 -4.24 6.35 -3.61
CA GLU A 63 -4.38 6.78 -5.00
C GLU A 63 -3.21 6.32 -5.90
N PRO A 64 -1.93 6.64 -5.61
CA PRO A 64 -0.82 6.15 -6.43
C PRO A 64 -0.70 4.62 -6.46
N LEU A 65 -1.02 3.92 -5.36
CA LEU A 65 -1.04 2.45 -5.32
C LEU A 65 -2.14 1.87 -6.20
N THR A 66 -3.34 2.45 -6.18
CA THR A 66 -4.46 1.97 -7.00
C THR A 66 -4.10 2.09 -8.48
N ILE A 67 -3.56 3.24 -8.90
CA ILE A 67 -3.12 3.46 -10.28
C ILE A 67 -1.97 2.51 -10.64
N ALA A 68 -1.00 2.32 -9.75
CA ALA A 68 0.14 1.42 -9.97
C ALA A 68 -0.31 -0.05 -10.10
N ILE A 69 -1.22 -0.52 -9.25
CA ILE A 69 -1.77 -1.89 -9.31
C ILE A 69 -2.51 -2.11 -10.63
N ILE A 70 -3.35 -1.16 -11.06
CA ILE A 70 -4.07 -1.26 -12.34
C ILE A 70 -3.10 -1.29 -13.54
N SER A 71 -1.96 -0.60 -13.43
CA SER A 71 -0.96 -0.54 -14.50
C SER A 71 -0.07 -1.79 -14.59
N LEU A 72 -0.10 -2.68 -13.60
CA LEU A 72 0.82 -3.81 -13.46
C LEU A 72 0.06 -5.14 -13.57
N ILE A 73 0.40 -5.95 -14.57
CA ILE A 73 -0.25 -7.24 -14.84
C ILE A 73 -0.08 -8.23 -13.67
N GLU A 74 1.10 -8.23 -13.03
CA GLU A 74 1.44 -9.16 -11.93
C GLU A 74 1.06 -8.63 -10.54
N ALA A 75 0.46 -7.44 -10.45
CA ALA A 75 0.14 -6.85 -9.17
C ALA A 75 -0.96 -7.65 -8.44
N PRO A 76 -0.90 -7.74 -7.10
CA PRO A 76 -1.95 -8.37 -6.32
C PRO A 76 -3.24 -7.56 -6.41
N VAL A 77 -4.37 -8.25 -6.23
CA VAL A 77 -5.70 -7.62 -6.16
C VAL A 77 -5.70 -6.52 -5.09
N ASN A 78 -6.16 -5.33 -5.50
CA ASN A 78 -6.30 -4.18 -4.60
C ASN A 78 -7.42 -4.40 -3.57
N LEU A 79 -7.43 -3.57 -2.53
CA LEU A 79 -8.56 -3.48 -1.59
C LEU A 79 -9.75 -2.84 -2.29
N ASP A 80 -10.95 -3.35 -2.02
CA ASP A 80 -12.19 -2.72 -2.46
C ASP A 80 -12.52 -1.47 -1.62
N HIS A 81 -13.55 -0.73 -2.03
CA HIS A 81 -13.93 0.52 -1.38
C HIS A 81 -14.33 0.34 0.09
N ASP A 82 -15.04 -0.74 0.43
CA ASP A 82 -15.52 -0.99 1.78
C ASP A 82 -14.37 -1.49 2.68
N GLU A 83 -13.46 -2.28 2.11
CA GLU A 83 -12.21 -2.67 2.75
C GLU A 83 -11.31 -1.47 3.06
N TRP A 84 -11.24 -0.48 2.15
CA TRP A 84 -10.52 0.77 2.41
C TRP A 84 -11.14 1.57 3.55
N LYS A 85 -12.47 1.68 3.59
CA LYS A 85 -13.17 2.35 4.71
C LYS A 85 -12.84 1.70 6.05
N VAL A 86 -12.88 0.36 6.10
CA VAL A 86 -12.52 -0.38 7.32
C VAL A 86 -11.08 -0.10 7.73
N VAL A 87 -10.14 0.05 6.79
CA VAL A 87 -8.74 0.39 7.11
C VAL A 87 -8.63 1.83 7.63
N GLU A 88 -9.36 2.77 7.04
CA GLU A 88 -9.41 4.17 7.47
C GLU A 88 -10.01 4.31 8.89
N ASP A 89 -11.06 3.55 9.22
CA ASP A 89 -11.70 3.57 10.55
C ASP A 89 -10.81 3.04 11.69
N ILE A 90 -9.78 2.24 11.38
CA ILE A 90 -8.84 1.69 12.38
C ILE A 90 -7.72 2.67 12.70
N ILE A 91 -7.42 3.58 11.76
CA ILE A 91 -6.32 4.52 11.91
C ILE A 91 -6.82 5.70 12.78
N PRO A 92 -6.09 6.09 13.83
CA PRO A 92 -6.44 7.22 14.69
C PRO A 92 -6.43 8.57 13.97
#